data_AF-A0A7L3BES8-F1
#
_entry.id   AF-A0A7L3BES8-F1
#
_cell.length_a   1.000
_cell.length_b   1.000
_cell.length_c   1.000
_cell.angle_alpha   90.00
_cell.angle_beta   90.00
_cell.angle_gamma   90.00
#
_symmetry.space_group_name_H-M   'P 1'
#
loop_
_entity.id
_entity.type
_entity.pdbx_description
1 polymer ?
#
loop_
_entity_poly.entity_id
_entity_poly.type
_entity_poly.pdbx_seq_one_letter_code
_entity_poly.pdbx_strand_id
1 'polypeptide(L)'
;SAHLRGKKHRRLQQLRSRRRAQERRSLFVAGFPRGTSPAELAAYFRAFGDVAIVVMDKEKGAYAIVELREAEDRDRALAEPRHLLAGRRLRVRPR
;
A
#
# COMPACT_ATOMS: atom_id res chain seq x y z
N SER A 1 -19.15 1.78 37.57
CA SER A 1 -18.89 1.19 36.22
C SER A 1 -18.68 2.21 35.09
N ALA A 2 -17.99 3.35 35.33
CA ALA A 2 -17.74 4.38 34.30
C ALA A 2 -16.36 4.25 33.61
N HIS A 3 -15.42 3.51 34.20
CA HIS A 3 -14.01 3.50 33.80
C HIS A 3 -13.69 2.66 32.54
N LEU A 4 -14.59 1.75 32.13
CA LEU A 4 -14.41 0.89 30.96
C LEU A 4 -14.75 1.58 29.62
N ARG A 5 -15.62 2.60 29.64
CA ARG A 5 -16.08 3.32 28.43
C ARG A 5 -14.99 4.21 27.80
N GLY A 6 -14.16 4.87 28.62
CA GLY A 6 -13.08 5.75 28.13
C GLY A 6 -11.92 5.02 27.44
N LYS A 7 -11.53 3.83 27.93
CA LYS A 7 -10.44 3.03 27.34
C LYS A 7 -10.82 2.46 25.96
N LYS A 8 -12.07 1.97 25.81
CA LYS A 8 -12.60 1.48 24.53
C LYS A 8 -12.64 2.58 23.46
N HIS A 9 -13.10 3.77 23.84
CA HIS A 9 -13.16 4.93 22.92
C HIS A 9 -11.78 5.34 22.41
N ARG A 10 -10.77 5.46 23.31
CA ARG A 10 -9.39 5.79 22.91
C ARG A 10 -8.78 4.76 21.95
N ARG A 11 -9.00 3.46 22.19
CA ARG A 11 -8.51 2.39 21.31
C ARG A 11 -9.12 2.49 19.90
N LEU A 12 -10.42 2.74 19.81
CA LEU A 12 -11.10 2.90 18.52
C LEU A 12 -10.57 4.10 17.73
N GLN A 13 -10.29 5.22 18.40
CA GLN A 13 -9.69 6.39 17.75
C GLN A 13 -8.28 6.10 17.22
N GLN A 14 -7.43 5.45 18.01
CA GLN A 14 -6.08 5.06 17.56
C GLN A 14 -6.11 4.12 16.35
N LEU A 15 -7.01 3.12 16.36
CA LEU A 15 -7.17 2.21 15.22
C LEU A 15 -7.61 2.95 13.94
N ARG A 16 -8.53 3.92 14.07
CA ARG A 16 -8.98 4.76 12.95
C ARG A 16 -7.85 5.64 12.42
N SER A 17 -7.07 6.28 13.30
CA SER A 17 -5.94 7.10 12.89
C SER A 17 -4.86 6.26 12.19
N ARG A 18 -4.57 5.05 12.70
CA ARG A 18 -3.63 4.13 12.05
C ARG A 18 -4.10 3.67 10.68
N ARG A 19 -5.40 3.34 10.51
CA ARG A 19 -5.95 2.99 9.19
C ARG A 19 -5.85 4.14 8.19
N ARG A 20 -6.18 5.36 8.61
CA ARG A 20 -6.04 6.56 7.76
C ARG A 20 -4.60 6.82 7.37
N ALA A 21 -3.66 6.67 8.30
CA ALA A 21 -2.23 6.78 8.00
C ALA A 21 -1.77 5.70 7.01
N GLN A 22 -2.26 4.47 7.17
CA GLN A 22 -1.96 3.38 6.24
C GLN A 22 -2.51 3.69 4.83
N GLU A 23 -3.77 4.09 4.71
CA GLU A 23 -4.40 4.47 3.45
C GLU A 23 -3.65 5.61 2.74
N ARG A 24 -3.21 6.63 3.49
CA ARG A 24 -2.40 7.74 2.97
C ARG A 24 -1.02 7.35 2.46
N ARG A 25 -0.54 6.15 2.78
CA ARG A 25 0.77 5.64 2.34
C ARG A 25 0.67 4.41 1.43
N SER A 26 -0.56 4.01 1.07
CA SER A 26 -0.81 2.80 0.30
C SER A 26 -1.16 3.10 -1.15
N LEU A 27 -0.63 2.27 -2.04
CA LEU A 27 -0.95 2.22 -3.46
C LEU A 27 -1.75 0.96 -3.76
N PHE A 28 -2.74 1.09 -4.65
CA PHE A 28 -3.31 -0.04 -5.37
C PHE A 28 -2.54 -0.23 -6.67
N VAL A 29 -2.03 -1.44 -6.89
CA VAL A 29 -1.21 -1.80 -8.05
C VAL A 29 -1.85 -2.97 -8.78
N ALA A 30 -2.01 -2.88 -10.10
CA ALA A 30 -2.55 -3.97 -10.92
C ALA A 30 -1.89 -4.02 -12.29
N GLY A 31 -2.13 -5.10 -13.04
CA GLY A 31 -1.63 -5.24 -14.42
C GLY A 31 -0.19 -5.75 -14.53
N PHE A 32 0.44 -6.13 -13.42
CA PHE A 32 1.69 -6.87 -13.42
C PHE A 32 1.51 -8.26 -14.08
N PRO A 33 2.59 -8.86 -14.62
CA PRO A 33 2.56 -10.21 -15.17
C PRO A 33 2.01 -11.26 -14.19
N ARG A 34 1.41 -12.33 -14.72
CA ARG A 34 1.08 -13.50 -13.90
C ARG A 34 2.38 -14.10 -13.35
N GLY A 35 2.36 -14.51 -12.09
CA GLY A 35 3.53 -15.07 -11.41
C GLY A 35 4.46 -14.03 -10.78
N THR A 36 4.22 -12.72 -10.97
CA THR A 36 4.95 -11.68 -10.23
C THR A 36 4.77 -11.88 -8.72
N SER A 37 5.90 -11.93 -8.02
CA SER A 37 5.99 -12.12 -6.58
C SER A 37 5.84 -10.79 -5.82
N PRO A 38 5.48 -10.83 -4.52
CA PRO A 38 5.50 -9.63 -3.68
C PRO A 38 6.88 -8.98 -3.60
N ALA A 39 7.95 -9.78 -3.69
CA ALA A 39 9.33 -9.31 -3.63
C ALA A 39 9.71 -8.48 -4.86
N GLU A 40 9.26 -8.86 -6.05
CA GLU A 40 9.49 -8.08 -7.28
C GLU A 40 8.74 -6.74 -7.23
N LEU A 41 7.50 -6.73 -6.75
CA LEU A 41 6.77 -5.47 -6.53
C LEU A 41 7.48 -4.60 -5.51
N ALA A 42 7.92 -5.17 -4.39
CA ALA A 42 8.68 -4.42 -3.38
C ALA A 42 9.98 -3.85 -3.95
N ALA A 43 10.73 -4.64 -4.72
CA ALA A 43 11.97 -4.20 -5.35
C ALA A 43 11.73 -3.03 -6.33
N TYR A 44 10.65 -3.10 -7.11
CA TYR A 44 10.27 -2.01 -8.01
C TYR A 44 9.89 -0.73 -7.24
N PHE A 45 9.01 -0.83 -6.24
CA PHE A 45 8.53 0.35 -5.51
C PHE A 45 9.55 0.98 -4.56
N ARG A 46 10.63 0.26 -4.22
CA ARG A 46 11.79 0.82 -3.49
C ARG A 46 12.44 2.01 -4.19
N ALA A 47 12.27 2.17 -5.50
CA ALA A 47 12.74 3.35 -6.21
C ALA A 47 12.05 4.65 -5.77
N PHE A 48 10.84 4.55 -5.20
CA PHE A 48 10.07 5.70 -4.73
C PHE A 48 10.20 5.91 -3.22
N GLY A 49 10.48 4.86 -2.46
CA GLY A 49 10.70 4.93 -1.01
C GLY A 49 10.63 3.56 -0.34
N ASP A 50 10.85 3.52 0.97
CA ASP A 50 10.88 2.25 1.70
C ASP A 50 9.51 1.58 1.67
N VAL A 51 9.47 0.33 1.19
CA VAL A 51 8.26 -0.49 1.17
C VAL A 51 8.09 -1.15 2.54
N ALA A 52 6.99 -0.82 3.22
CA ALA A 52 6.64 -1.40 4.52
C ALA A 52 5.99 -2.77 4.38
N ILE A 53 5.03 -2.91 3.46
CA ILE A 53 4.34 -4.17 3.21
C ILE A 53 3.82 -4.24 1.78
N VAL A 54 3.82 -5.46 1.21
CA VAL A 54 3.11 -5.80 -0.02
C VAL A 54 2.09 -6.88 0.28
N VAL A 55 0.82 -6.60 0.00
CA VAL A 55 -0.28 -7.56 0.14
C VAL A 55 -0.85 -7.84 -1.24
N MET A 56 -0.72 -9.07 -1.72
CA MET A 56 -1.30 -9.46 -3.01
C MET A 56 -2.69 -10.07 -2.84
N ASP A 57 -3.53 -9.87 -3.85
CA ASP A 57 -4.77 -10.62 -4.01
C ASP A 57 -4.49 -12.13 -4.01
N LYS A 58 -5.11 -12.85 -3.07
CA LYS A 58 -4.78 -14.26 -2.78
C LYS A 58 -5.29 -15.24 -3.85
N GLU A 59 -6.24 -14.83 -4.68
CA GLU A 59 -6.84 -15.73 -5.66
C GLU A 59 -6.17 -15.61 -7.03
N LYS A 60 -6.26 -14.43 -7.65
CA LYS A 60 -5.91 -14.28 -9.06
C LYS A 60 -4.62 -13.50 -9.27
N GLY A 61 -4.02 -12.98 -8.20
CA GLY A 61 -2.95 -12.00 -8.30
C GLY A 61 -3.38 -10.80 -9.15
N ALA A 62 -4.67 -10.44 -9.10
CA ALA A 62 -5.22 -9.41 -9.98
C ALA A 62 -4.73 -8.00 -9.61
N TYR A 63 -4.41 -7.82 -8.33
CA TYR A 63 -3.90 -6.59 -7.76
C TYR A 63 -3.03 -6.86 -6.53
N ALA A 64 -2.31 -5.83 -6.11
CA ALA A 64 -1.57 -5.77 -4.86
C ALA A 64 -1.80 -4.40 -4.20
N ILE A 65 -1.74 -4.39 -2.87
CA ILE A 65 -1.59 -3.17 -2.08
C ILE A 65 -0.12 -3.05 -1.68
N VAL A 66 0.50 -1.95 -2.05
CA VAL A 66 1.88 -1.62 -1.66
C VAL A 66 1.81 -0.46 -0.67
N GLU A 67 2.19 -0.70 0.57
CA GLU A 67 2.32 0.35 1.58
C GLU A 67 3.77 0.82 1.66
N LEU A 68 3.97 2.12 1.50
CA LEU A 68 5.25 2.78 1.68
C LEU A 68 5.37 3.29 3.13
N ARG A 69 6.60 3.58 3.57
CA ARG A 69 6.84 4.10 4.92
C ARG A 69 6.34 5.53 5.09
N GLU A 70 6.49 6.36 4.07
CA GLU A 70 6.09 7.77 4.09
C GLU A 70 5.02 8.09 3.05
N ALA A 71 4.22 9.14 3.28
CA ALA A 71 3.14 9.53 2.37
C ALA A 71 3.69 10.22 1.12
N GLU A 72 4.80 10.92 1.28
CA GLU A 72 5.54 11.60 0.23
C GLU A 72 6.10 10.60 -0.80
N ASP A 73 6.49 9.40 -0.35
CA ASP A 73 6.95 8.32 -1.21
C ASP A 73 5.82 7.81 -2.10
N ARG A 74 4.60 7.71 -1.55
CA ARG A 74 3.39 7.38 -2.31
C ARG A 74 3.11 8.46 -3.34
N ASP A 75 3.25 9.72 -2.99
CA ASP A 75 3.00 10.83 -3.92
C ASP A 75 4.03 10.84 -5.06
N ARG A 76 5.30 10.54 -4.78
CA ARG A 76 6.32 10.33 -5.83
C ARG A 76 5.96 9.17 -6.75
N ALA A 77 5.54 8.04 -6.19
CA ALA A 77 5.10 6.90 -6.98
C ALA A 77 3.88 7.26 -7.86
N LEU A 78 2.91 8.02 -7.35
CA LEU A 78 1.74 8.45 -8.12
C LEU A 78 2.07 9.47 -9.22
N ALA A 79 3.12 10.26 -9.03
CA ALA A 79 3.59 11.24 -10.01
C ALA A 79 4.38 10.61 -11.17
N GLU A 80 4.81 9.35 -11.04
CA GLU A 80 5.49 8.63 -12.11
C GLU A 80 4.55 8.42 -13.31
N PRO A 81 4.82 9.04 -14.48
CA PRO A 81 3.91 8.97 -15.61
C PRO A 81 3.75 7.56 -16.17
N ARG A 82 4.76 6.70 -16.01
CA ARG A 82 4.71 5.34 -16.57
C ARG A 82 5.46 4.32 -15.73
N HIS A 83 4.68 3.51 -15.02
CA HIS A 83 5.20 2.32 -14.35
C HIS A 83 5.32 1.11 -15.29
N LEU A 84 6.51 0.51 -15.34
CA LEU A 84 6.81 -0.70 -16.10
C LEU A 84 7.50 -1.74 -15.21
N LEU A 85 6.98 -2.97 -15.21
CA LEU A 85 7.60 -4.11 -14.55
C LEU A 85 7.65 -5.28 -15.53
N ALA A 86 8.85 -5.80 -15.79
CA ALA A 86 9.11 -6.86 -16.78
C ALA A 86 8.42 -6.57 -18.14
N GLY A 87 8.56 -5.33 -18.63
CA GLY A 87 7.99 -4.88 -19.90
C GLY A 87 6.47 -4.64 -19.90
N ARG A 88 5.77 -4.87 -18.77
CA ARG A 88 4.32 -4.69 -18.68
C ARG A 88 3.96 -3.45 -17.88
N ARG A 89 2.97 -2.70 -18.38
CA ARG A 89 2.52 -1.46 -17.74
C ARG A 89 1.70 -1.76 -16.48
N LEU A 90 2.15 -1.20 -15.36
CA LEU A 90 1.39 -1.23 -14.12
C LEU A 90 0.35 -0.13 -14.11
N ARG A 91 -0.80 -0.41 -13.51
CA ARG A 91 -1.81 0.56 -13.12
C ARG A 91 -1.61 0.85 -11.64
N VAL A 92 -1.19 2.08 -11.32
CA VAL A 92 -0.92 2.54 -9.96
C VAL A 92 -1.89 3.66 -9.63
N ARG A 93 -2.58 3.58 -8.49
CA ARG A 93 -3.54 4.57 -8.01
C ARG A 93 -3.58 4.58 -6.48
N PRO A 94 -4.15 5.62 -5.84
CA PRO A 94 -4.41 5.59 -4.41
C PRO A 94 -5.23 4.34 -4.03
N ARG A 95 -4.93 3.77 -2.86
CA ARG A 95 -5.68 2.62 -2.31
C ARG A 95 -7.16 2.93 -2.13
#